data_AF-A0A1V5ARD7-F1
#
_entry.id   AF-A0A1V5ARD7-F1
#
_cell.length_a   1.000
_cell.length_b   1.000
_cell.length_c   1.000
_cell.angle_alpha   90.00
_cell.angle_beta   90.00
_cell.angle_gamma   90.00
#
_symmetry.space_group_name_H-M   'P 1'
#
loop_
_entity.id
_entity.type
_entity.pdbx_description
1 polymer ?
#
loop_
_entity_poly.entity_id
_entity_poly.type
_entity_poly.pdbx_seq_one_letter_code
_entity_poly.pdbx_strand_id
1 'polypeptide(L)'
;MAEGSPDEKEPGRQQNAEMAEAAKAIQEMIEPLKTGELSDKLGKALVYIQSAAKAKDAKQASNFIRFAHLNLDGALAKALETAVFRPRLASKSDELKKATALQKTFDRIDDPAASMLEHYRSSSDPLNKFLVAGPWGHEYLKKRGADIEQFDRELVEMLGCGESPAGRMMLAYAGIRRAIGEMEKLARTGL
;
A
#
# COMPACT_ATOMS: atom_id res chain seq x y z
N MET A 1 -35.08 -7.34 44.37
CA MET A 1 -34.53 -6.42 43.36
C MET A 1 -33.20 -7.02 42.98
N ALA A 2 -33.11 -7.65 41.81
CA ALA A 2 -31.87 -8.25 41.33
C ALA A 2 -31.06 -7.15 40.64
N GLU A 3 -29.93 -6.80 41.23
CA GLU A 3 -28.95 -5.90 40.63
C GLU A 3 -28.34 -6.61 39.40
N GLY A 4 -28.64 -6.07 38.22
CA GLY A 4 -28.01 -6.52 36.99
C GLY A 4 -26.53 -6.16 37.03
N SER A 5 -25.67 -7.19 36.95
CA SER A 5 -24.23 -7.00 36.76
C SER A 5 -23.97 -6.26 35.44
N PRO A 6 -23.26 -5.13 35.45
CA PRO A 6 -22.78 -4.51 34.22
C PRO A 6 -21.48 -5.17 33.77
N ASP A 7 -21.26 -5.22 32.46
CA ASP A 7 -19.98 -5.56 31.78
C ASP A 7 -19.65 -7.01 31.40
N GLU A 8 -20.64 -7.80 30.97
CA GLU A 8 -20.38 -8.74 29.87
C GLU A 8 -20.82 -8.10 28.55
N LYS A 9 -19.93 -7.29 27.95
CA LYS A 9 -20.16 -6.80 26.58
C LYS A 9 -20.19 -8.01 25.65
N GLU A 10 -21.33 -8.27 25.02
CA GLU A 10 -21.47 -9.29 23.98
C GLU A 10 -20.29 -9.19 22.99
N PRO A 11 -19.52 -10.28 22.77
CA PRO A 11 -18.29 -10.25 21.97
C PRO A 11 -18.46 -9.61 20.59
N GLY A 12 -19.61 -9.83 19.94
CA GLY A 12 -19.94 -9.22 18.64
C GLY A 12 -20.14 -7.70 18.68
N ARG A 13 -20.61 -7.14 19.80
CA ARG A 13 -20.79 -5.68 19.95
C ARG A 13 -19.46 -4.96 20.12
N GLN A 14 -18.54 -5.56 20.86
CA GLN A 14 -17.19 -5.04 21.08
C GLN A 14 -16.36 -5.08 19.78
N GLN A 15 -16.40 -6.20 19.05
CA GLN A 15 -15.72 -6.33 17.76
C GLN A 15 -16.22 -5.31 16.73
N ASN A 16 -17.54 -5.09 16.65
CA ASN A 16 -18.11 -4.10 15.74
C ASN A 16 -17.64 -2.67 16.06
N ALA A 17 -17.44 -2.34 17.34
CA ALA A 17 -16.91 -1.05 17.74
C ALA A 17 -15.43 -0.89 17.33
N GLU A 18 -14.61 -1.92 17.57
CA GLU A 18 -13.19 -1.94 17.18
C GLU A 18 -13.00 -1.85 15.67
N MET A 19 -13.81 -2.58 14.89
CA MET A 19 -13.82 -2.49 13.43
C MET A 19 -14.21 -1.09 12.92
N ALA A 20 -15.17 -0.44 13.57
CA ALA A 20 -15.58 0.92 13.23
C ALA A 20 -14.49 1.96 13.56
N GLU A 21 -13.81 1.79 14.70
CA GLU A 21 -12.68 2.63 15.10
C GLU A 21 -11.49 2.47 14.16
N ALA A 22 -11.13 1.23 13.80
CA ALA A 22 -10.09 0.95 12.81
C ALA A 22 -10.42 1.59 11.45
N ALA A 23 -11.67 1.48 10.99
CA ALA A 23 -12.09 2.11 9.74
C ALA A 23 -11.98 3.64 9.79
N LYS A 24 -12.32 4.27 10.93
CA LYS A 24 -12.18 5.71 11.13
C LYS A 24 -10.72 6.14 11.12
N ALA A 25 -9.84 5.41 11.81
CA ALA A 25 -8.40 5.70 11.81
C ALA A 25 -7.81 5.64 10.39
N ILE A 26 -8.16 4.60 9.61
CA ILE A 26 -7.70 4.49 8.22
C ILE A 26 -8.27 5.63 7.36
N GLN A 27 -9.52 6.05 7.60
CA GLN A 27 -10.11 7.20 6.92
C GLN A 27 -9.32 8.49 7.17
N GLU A 28 -8.92 8.75 8.41
CA GLU A 28 -8.11 9.92 8.78
C GLU A 28 -6.73 9.91 8.09
N MET A 29 -6.16 8.73 7.84
CA MET A 29 -4.90 8.59 7.08
C MET A 29 -5.09 8.86 5.57
N ILE A 30 -6.22 8.44 4.98
CA ILE A 30 -6.44 8.51 3.53
C ILE A 30 -6.99 9.88 3.08
N GLU A 31 -7.87 10.53 3.86
CA GLU A 31 -8.50 11.77 3.41
C GLU A 31 -7.53 12.86 2.94
N PRO A 32 -6.40 13.14 3.64
CA PRO A 32 -5.44 14.15 3.19
C PRO A 32 -4.79 13.83 1.83
N LEU A 33 -4.80 12.57 1.41
CA LEU A 33 -4.13 12.09 0.20
C LEU A 33 -5.05 12.08 -1.03
N LYS A 34 -6.37 12.20 -0.85
CA LYS A 34 -7.38 12.18 -1.94
C LYS A 34 -7.37 13.46 -2.76
N THR A 35 -6.34 13.61 -3.56
CA THR A 35 -6.15 14.78 -4.42
C THR A 35 -5.84 14.34 -5.85
N GLY A 36 -6.30 15.13 -6.81
CA GLY A 36 -6.04 14.93 -8.23
C GLY A 36 -6.30 13.50 -8.69
N GLU A 37 -5.27 12.89 -9.27
CA GLU A 37 -5.30 11.55 -9.87
C GLU A 37 -5.40 10.38 -8.88
N LEU A 38 -5.18 10.61 -7.58
CA LEU A 38 -5.28 9.56 -6.55
C LEU A 38 -6.71 9.39 -6.00
N SER A 39 -7.57 10.40 -6.21
CA SER A 39 -8.87 10.50 -5.56
C SER A 39 -9.80 9.31 -5.84
N ASP A 40 -9.89 8.83 -7.09
CA ASP A 40 -10.77 7.71 -7.44
C ASP A 40 -10.38 6.41 -6.71
N LYS A 41 -9.08 6.08 -6.72
CA LYS A 41 -8.57 4.85 -6.09
C LYS A 41 -8.70 4.90 -4.58
N LEU A 42 -8.28 6.01 -3.97
CA LEU A 42 -8.37 6.18 -2.52
C LEU A 42 -9.82 6.28 -2.04
N GLY A 43 -10.71 6.90 -2.81
CA GLY A 43 -12.15 6.90 -2.55
C GLY A 43 -12.75 5.50 -2.55
N LYS A 44 -12.41 4.66 -3.54
CA LYS A 44 -12.84 3.25 -3.56
C LYS A 44 -12.28 2.45 -2.40
N ALA A 45 -11.00 2.66 -2.04
CA ALA A 45 -10.41 2.00 -0.88
C ALA A 45 -11.23 2.28 0.39
N LEU A 46 -11.63 3.53 0.62
CA LEU A 46 -12.46 3.91 1.76
C LEU A 46 -13.85 3.31 1.76
N VAL A 47 -14.52 3.27 0.60
CA VAL A 47 -15.82 2.60 0.48
C VAL A 47 -15.71 1.15 0.93
N TYR A 48 -14.64 0.45 0.53
CA TYR A 48 -14.40 -0.92 0.94
C TYR A 48 -14.04 -1.06 2.42
N ILE A 49 -13.22 -0.16 2.98
CA ILE A 49 -12.91 -0.13 4.42
C ILE A 49 -14.19 0.04 5.24
N GLN A 50 -15.03 1.01 4.89
CA GLN A 50 -16.30 1.25 5.58
C GLN A 50 -17.28 0.07 5.42
N SER A 51 -17.24 -0.62 4.28
CA SER A 51 -18.05 -1.81 4.03
C SER A 51 -17.55 -3.01 4.84
N ALA A 52 -16.24 -3.15 5.03
CA ALA A 52 -15.64 -4.17 5.89
C ALA A 52 -16.07 -4.00 7.35
N ALA A 53 -16.12 -2.76 7.86
CA ALA A 53 -16.60 -2.47 9.22
C ALA A 53 -18.09 -2.76 9.44
N LYS A 54 -18.87 -2.84 8.36
CA LYS A 54 -20.32 -3.13 8.37
C LYS A 54 -20.65 -4.56 7.91
N ALA A 55 -19.63 -5.38 7.70
CA ALA A 55 -19.80 -6.74 7.21
C ALA A 55 -20.51 -7.60 8.25
N LYS A 56 -21.31 -8.56 7.78
CA LYS A 56 -22.09 -9.47 8.65
C LYS A 56 -21.26 -10.64 9.17
N ASP A 57 -20.16 -10.96 8.50
CA ASP A 57 -19.29 -12.07 8.82
C ASP A 57 -17.85 -11.80 8.36
N ALA A 58 -16.91 -12.60 8.89
CA ALA A 58 -15.48 -12.47 8.62
C ALA A 58 -15.12 -12.66 7.14
N LYS A 59 -15.85 -13.51 6.42
CA LYS A 59 -15.60 -13.77 4.99
C LYS A 59 -15.95 -12.55 4.15
N GLN A 60 -17.09 -11.93 4.43
CA GLN A 60 -17.51 -10.70 3.78
C GLN A 60 -16.54 -9.55 4.11
N ALA A 61 -16.11 -9.43 5.37
CA ALA A 61 -15.12 -8.44 5.78
C ALA A 61 -13.79 -8.61 5.02
N SER A 62 -13.26 -9.83 4.98
CA SER A 62 -12.00 -10.15 4.27
C SER A 62 -12.09 -9.85 2.77
N ASN A 63 -13.23 -10.11 2.12
CA ASN A 63 -13.44 -9.74 0.73
C ASN A 63 -13.35 -8.22 0.50
N PHE A 64 -14.00 -7.42 1.35
CA PHE A 64 -13.92 -5.97 1.27
C PHE A 64 -12.50 -5.46 1.54
N ILE A 65 -11.83 -6.00 2.55
CA ILE A 65 -10.44 -5.66 2.88
C ILE A 65 -9.50 -5.96 1.70
N ARG A 66 -9.67 -7.10 1.03
CA ARG A 66 -8.92 -7.42 -0.19
C ARG A 66 -9.13 -6.36 -1.27
N PHE A 67 -10.35 -5.89 -1.48
CA PHE A 67 -10.63 -4.81 -2.44
C PHE A 67 -10.07 -3.46 -2.00
N ALA A 68 -10.03 -3.17 -0.70
CA ALA A 68 -9.35 -1.98 -0.18
C ALA A 68 -7.86 -2.01 -0.51
N HIS A 69 -7.18 -3.15 -0.27
CA HIS A 69 -5.77 -3.33 -0.67
C HIS A 69 -5.55 -3.17 -2.17
N LEU A 70 -6.39 -3.75 -3.02
CA LEU A 70 -6.26 -3.60 -4.48
C LEU A 70 -6.36 -2.14 -4.94
N ASN A 71 -7.23 -1.35 -4.30
CA ASN A 71 -7.36 0.07 -4.63
C ASN A 71 -6.22 0.90 -4.05
N LEU A 72 -5.72 0.57 -2.85
CA LEU A 72 -4.53 1.20 -2.28
C LEU A 72 -3.28 0.93 -3.14
N ASP A 73 -3.06 -0.32 -3.55
CA ASP A 73 -1.98 -0.71 -4.45
C ASP A 73 -2.08 0.02 -5.79
N GLY A 74 -3.31 0.21 -6.30
CA GLY A 74 -3.56 1.00 -7.51
C GLY A 74 -3.24 2.49 -7.33
N ALA A 75 -3.50 3.07 -6.15
CA ALA A 75 -3.14 4.45 -5.84
C ALA A 75 -1.61 4.62 -5.75
N LEU A 76 -0.91 3.68 -5.11
CA LEU A 76 0.55 3.67 -5.08
C LEU A 76 1.13 3.55 -6.49
N ALA A 77 0.66 2.59 -7.30
CA ALA A 77 1.14 2.42 -8.68
C ALA A 77 0.98 3.73 -9.48
N LYS A 78 -0.17 4.41 -9.31
CA LYS A 78 -0.41 5.70 -9.97
C LYS A 78 0.53 6.79 -9.49
N ALA A 79 0.78 6.89 -8.17
CA ALA A 79 1.73 7.83 -7.60
C ALA A 79 3.15 7.61 -8.16
N LEU A 80 3.59 6.35 -8.27
CA LEU A 80 4.90 5.99 -8.81
C LEU A 80 5.05 6.33 -10.29
N GLU A 81 4.01 6.07 -11.09
CA GLU A 81 3.96 6.47 -12.51
C GLU A 81 4.08 7.98 -12.71
N THR A 82 3.60 8.78 -11.74
CA THR A 82 3.70 10.23 -11.78
C THR A 82 5.03 10.74 -11.25
N ALA A 83 5.56 10.14 -10.18
CA ALA A 83 6.80 10.57 -9.56
C ALA A 83 8.05 10.19 -10.38
N VAL A 84 8.00 9.11 -11.15
CA VAL A 84 9.16 8.53 -11.83
C VAL A 84 9.04 8.68 -13.35
N PHE A 85 10.03 9.32 -13.95
CA PHE A 85 10.07 9.51 -15.40
C PHE A 85 10.12 8.18 -16.16
N ARG A 86 9.09 7.91 -16.97
CA ARG A 86 9.05 6.78 -17.90
C ARG A 86 9.57 7.19 -19.30
N PRO A 87 10.60 6.52 -19.84
CA PRO A 87 11.08 6.80 -21.19
C PRO A 87 10.02 6.51 -22.26
N ARG A 88 9.73 7.49 -23.13
CA ARG A 88 8.65 7.40 -24.13
C ARG A 88 8.88 6.33 -25.21
N LEU A 89 10.14 6.03 -25.53
CA LEU A 89 10.51 5.12 -26.61
C LEU A 89 10.62 3.66 -26.17
N ALA A 90 10.53 3.37 -24.87
CA ALA A 90 10.58 2.00 -24.37
C ALA A 90 9.28 1.26 -24.72
N SER A 91 9.38 0.18 -25.48
CA SER A 91 8.23 -0.70 -25.71
C SER A 91 7.95 -1.52 -24.45
N LYS A 92 6.73 -2.08 -24.35
CA LYS A 92 6.42 -3.06 -23.29
C LYS A 92 7.34 -4.29 -23.33
N SER A 93 7.83 -4.66 -24.52
CA SER A 93 8.78 -5.78 -24.65
C SER A 93 10.13 -5.43 -24.03
N ASP A 94 10.60 -4.20 -24.22
CA ASP A 94 11.86 -3.72 -23.63
C ASP A 94 11.77 -3.64 -22.11
N GLU A 95 10.66 -3.11 -21.59
CA GLU A 95 10.35 -3.11 -20.17
C GLU A 95 10.39 -4.52 -19.59
N LEU A 96 9.69 -5.49 -20.21
CA LEU A 96 9.64 -6.86 -19.72
C LEU A 96 11.01 -7.56 -19.75
N LYS A 97 11.76 -7.41 -20.84
CA LYS A 97 13.12 -8.00 -20.97
C LYS A 97 14.04 -7.46 -19.89
N LYS A 98 13.99 -6.14 -19.65
CA LYS A 98 14.86 -5.49 -18.69
C LYS A 98 14.43 -5.74 -17.25
N ALA A 99 13.13 -5.75 -16.96
CA ALA A 99 12.58 -6.18 -15.68
C ALA A 99 13.01 -7.61 -15.34
N THR A 100 12.97 -8.53 -16.32
CA THR A 100 13.46 -9.91 -16.13
C THR A 100 14.95 -9.96 -15.82
N ALA A 101 15.76 -9.14 -16.49
CA ALA A 101 17.19 -9.05 -16.22
C ALA A 101 17.48 -8.50 -14.81
N LEU A 102 16.81 -7.41 -14.42
CA LEU A 102 16.92 -6.83 -13.09
C LEU A 102 16.47 -7.81 -12.01
N GLN A 103 15.36 -8.52 -12.23
CA GLN A 103 14.89 -9.57 -11.32
C GLN A 103 15.97 -10.62 -11.05
N LYS A 104 16.58 -11.17 -12.11
CA LYS A 104 17.65 -12.17 -11.97
C LYS A 104 18.85 -11.65 -11.18
N THR A 105 19.14 -10.36 -11.28
CA THR A 105 20.21 -9.71 -10.51
C THR A 105 19.83 -9.62 -9.03
N PHE A 106 18.67 -9.05 -8.72
CA PHE A 106 18.23 -8.81 -7.34
C PHE A 106 17.81 -10.09 -6.60
N ASP A 107 17.42 -11.15 -7.33
CA ASP A 107 17.09 -12.47 -6.75
C ASP A 107 18.28 -13.14 -6.05
N ARG A 108 19.51 -12.70 -6.36
CA ARG A 108 20.75 -13.22 -5.75
C ARG A 108 21.22 -12.39 -4.56
N ILE A 109 20.45 -11.39 -4.16
CA ILE A 109 20.81 -10.45 -3.10
C ILE A 109 19.88 -10.67 -1.90
N ASP A 110 20.48 -10.69 -0.72
CA ASP A 110 19.78 -10.86 0.55
C ASP A 110 18.90 -9.66 0.88
N ASP A 111 19.44 -8.44 0.75
CA ASP A 111 18.70 -7.18 0.84
C ASP A 111 18.53 -6.52 -0.55
N PRO A 112 17.45 -6.87 -1.28
CA PRO A 112 17.18 -6.29 -2.57
C PRO A 112 16.80 -4.80 -2.50
N ALA A 113 16.25 -4.30 -1.38
CA ALA A 113 15.77 -2.92 -1.29
C ALA A 113 16.93 -1.92 -1.36
N ALA A 114 17.95 -2.09 -0.51
CA ALA A 114 19.13 -1.24 -0.53
C ALA A 114 19.87 -1.30 -1.88
N SER A 115 20.00 -2.51 -2.44
CA SER A 115 20.68 -2.71 -3.73
C SER A 115 19.93 -2.09 -4.90
N MET A 116 18.60 -2.07 -4.85
CA MET A 116 17.77 -1.38 -5.83
C MET A 116 17.97 0.14 -5.76
N LEU A 117 17.98 0.74 -4.56
CA LEU A 117 18.24 2.17 -4.41
C LEU A 117 19.64 2.55 -4.92
N GLU A 118 20.65 1.73 -4.64
CA GLU A 118 22.01 1.95 -5.16
C GLU A 118 22.07 1.82 -6.70
N HIS A 119 21.37 0.83 -7.27
CA HIS A 119 21.23 0.70 -8.72
C HIS A 119 20.54 1.92 -9.33
N TYR A 120 19.53 2.50 -8.66
CA TYR A 120 18.87 3.71 -9.11
C TYR A 120 19.84 4.93 -9.14
N ARG A 121 20.68 5.09 -8.10
CA ARG A 121 21.67 6.17 -8.01
C ARG A 121 22.73 6.07 -9.10
N SER A 122 23.30 4.87 -9.28
CA SER A 122 24.44 4.62 -10.17
C SER A 122 24.05 4.47 -11.64
N SER A 123 22.84 4.02 -11.96
CA SER A 123 22.41 3.80 -13.33
C SER A 123 22.20 5.11 -14.08
N SER A 124 22.83 5.27 -15.24
CA SER A 124 22.52 6.36 -16.20
C SER A 124 21.32 6.04 -17.10
N ASP A 125 20.88 4.77 -17.12
CA ASP A 125 19.82 4.29 -17.98
C ASP A 125 18.42 4.67 -17.46
N PRO A 126 17.65 5.50 -18.18
CA PRO A 126 16.34 5.96 -17.73
C PRO A 126 15.32 4.85 -17.55
N LEU A 127 15.41 3.77 -18.32
CA LEU A 127 14.48 2.63 -18.21
C LEU A 127 14.80 1.78 -16.98
N ASN A 128 16.08 1.63 -16.62
CA ASN A 128 16.45 1.01 -15.34
C ASN A 128 15.91 1.82 -14.16
N LYS A 129 16.09 3.15 -14.18
CA LYS A 129 15.56 4.04 -13.15
C LYS A 129 14.04 3.91 -13.02
N PHE A 130 13.34 3.93 -14.15
CA PHE A 130 11.89 3.75 -14.18
C PHE A 130 11.45 2.40 -13.60
N LEU A 131 12.10 1.30 -13.99
CA LEU A 131 11.72 -0.02 -13.48
C LEU A 131 11.96 -0.11 -11.97
N VAL A 132 13.14 0.28 -11.51
CA VAL A 132 13.52 0.19 -10.09
C VAL A 132 12.66 1.06 -9.19
N ALA A 133 12.47 2.33 -9.55
CA ALA A 133 11.70 3.27 -8.73
C ALA A 133 10.19 3.24 -9.02
N GLY A 134 9.76 2.58 -10.09
CA GLY A 134 8.37 2.55 -10.53
C GLY A 134 7.55 1.39 -9.96
N PRO A 135 6.36 1.13 -10.53
CA PRO A 135 5.44 0.09 -10.06
C PRO A 135 6.06 -1.31 -10.02
N TRP A 136 6.88 -1.67 -11.02
CA TRP A 136 7.52 -2.98 -11.08
C TRP A 136 8.42 -3.23 -9.86
N GLY A 137 9.27 -2.27 -9.51
CA GLY A 137 10.20 -2.42 -8.40
C GLY A 137 9.50 -2.57 -7.04
N HIS A 138 8.42 -1.82 -6.83
CA HIS A 138 7.62 -1.95 -5.61
C HIS A 138 6.89 -3.29 -5.54
N GLU A 139 6.34 -3.77 -6.65
CA GLU A 139 5.72 -5.09 -6.69
C GLU A 139 6.76 -6.20 -6.43
N TYR A 140 7.97 -6.05 -6.97
CA TYR A 140 9.08 -6.96 -6.73
C TYR A 140 9.46 -7.02 -5.24
N LEU A 141 9.70 -5.87 -4.60
CA LEU A 141 10.04 -5.79 -3.18
C LEU A 141 8.93 -6.36 -2.29
N LYS A 142 7.66 -6.09 -2.62
CA LYS A 142 6.50 -6.67 -1.93
C LYS A 142 6.51 -8.20 -1.98
N LYS A 143 6.81 -8.79 -3.15
CA LYS A 143 6.90 -10.26 -3.31
C LYS A 143 8.08 -10.86 -2.56
N ARG A 144 9.17 -10.10 -2.40
CA ARG A 144 10.35 -10.50 -1.60
C ARG A 144 10.15 -10.33 -0.10
N GLY A 145 9.04 -9.74 0.34
CA GLY A 145 8.79 -9.44 1.76
C GLY A 145 9.71 -8.36 2.32
N ALA A 146 10.26 -7.49 1.47
CA ALA A 146 11.14 -6.42 1.88
C ALA A 146 10.37 -5.28 2.58
N ASP A 147 11.08 -4.50 3.39
CA ASP A 147 10.53 -3.30 4.01
C ASP A 147 10.40 -2.16 2.98
N ILE A 148 9.19 -2.01 2.45
CA ILE A 148 8.86 -0.97 1.47
C ILE A 148 8.84 0.41 2.13
N GLU A 149 8.63 0.53 3.44
CA GLU A 149 8.53 1.83 4.10
C GLU A 149 9.87 2.57 4.07
N GLN A 150 10.97 1.89 4.42
CA GLN A 150 12.30 2.48 4.35
C GLN A 150 12.70 2.78 2.89
N PHE A 151 12.38 1.87 1.97
CA PHE A 151 12.61 2.06 0.54
C PHE A 151 11.91 3.33 0.01
N ASP A 152 10.64 3.51 0.35
CA ASP A 152 9.84 4.66 -0.08
C ASP A 152 10.38 5.98 0.48
N ARG A 153 10.83 6.00 1.75
CA ARG A 153 11.46 7.20 2.34
C ARG A 153 12.69 7.64 1.55
N GLU A 154 13.63 6.72 1.33
CA GLU A 154 14.86 7.03 0.59
C GLU A 154 14.59 7.38 -0.86
N LEU A 155 13.65 6.68 -1.51
CA LEU A 155 13.29 6.98 -2.89
C LEU A 155 12.66 8.36 -3.03
N VAL A 156 11.74 8.73 -2.13
CA VAL A 156 11.10 10.06 -2.12
C VAL A 156 12.12 11.17 -1.90
N GLU A 157 13.11 10.96 -1.02
CA GLU A 157 14.22 11.88 -0.81
C GLU A 157 15.05 12.04 -2.09
N MET A 158 15.45 10.94 -2.73
CA MET A 158 16.21 10.97 -3.99
C MET A 158 15.45 11.64 -5.14
N LEU A 159 14.13 11.50 -5.18
CA LEU A 159 13.27 12.14 -6.19
C LEU A 159 12.97 13.61 -5.86
N GLY A 160 13.21 14.06 -4.63
CA GLY A 160 12.85 15.40 -4.17
C GLY A 160 11.34 15.67 -4.20
N CYS A 161 10.51 14.63 -4.07
CA CYS A 161 9.07 14.71 -4.33
C CYS A 161 8.18 14.66 -3.08
N GLY A 162 8.76 14.76 -1.88
CA GLY A 162 8.06 14.54 -0.60
C GLY A 162 6.81 15.38 -0.37
N GLU A 163 6.80 16.63 -0.84
CA GLU A 163 5.64 17.54 -0.71
C GLU A 163 4.60 17.36 -1.82
N SER A 164 4.92 16.59 -2.87
CA SER A 164 3.99 16.31 -3.95
C SER A 164 2.89 15.33 -3.51
N PRO A 165 1.71 15.33 -4.16
CA PRO A 165 0.70 14.30 -3.93
C PRO A 165 1.24 12.87 -4.08
N ALA A 166 2.11 12.62 -5.06
CA ALA A 166 2.71 11.31 -5.29
C ALA A 166 3.67 10.91 -4.16
N GLY A 167 4.57 11.82 -3.76
CA GLY A 167 5.51 11.56 -2.67
C GLY A 167 4.80 11.31 -1.34
N ARG A 168 3.77 12.10 -1.00
CA ARG A 168 2.95 11.87 0.21
C ARG A 168 2.24 10.51 0.19
N MET A 169 1.75 10.09 -0.98
CA MET A 169 1.15 8.76 -1.14
C MET A 169 2.16 7.63 -0.92
N MET A 170 3.37 7.75 -1.46
CA MET A 170 4.45 6.78 -1.24
C MET A 170 4.80 6.68 0.25
N LEU A 171 5.07 7.82 0.90
CA LEU A 171 5.41 7.86 2.33
C LEU A 171 4.31 7.29 3.25
N ALA A 172 3.04 7.46 2.88
CA ALA A 172 1.91 6.99 3.69
C ALA A 172 1.52 5.52 3.42
N TYR A 173 1.91 4.95 2.27
CA TYR A 173 1.42 3.66 1.78
C TYR A 173 1.60 2.53 2.79
N ALA A 174 2.83 2.34 3.30
CA ALA A 174 3.13 1.25 4.22
C ALA A 174 2.31 1.35 5.53
N GLY A 175 2.14 2.55 6.06
CA GLY A 175 1.32 2.82 7.24
C GLY A 175 -0.16 2.46 7.02
N ILE A 176 -0.76 2.94 5.92
CA ILE A 176 -2.16 2.64 5.58
C ILE A 176 -2.33 1.14 5.35
N ARG A 177 -1.39 0.51 4.64
CA ARG A 177 -1.44 -0.92 4.35
C ARG A 177 -1.40 -1.76 5.63
N ARG A 178 -0.56 -1.40 6.61
CA ARG A 178 -0.54 -2.05 7.92
C ARG A 178 -1.86 -1.86 8.66
N ALA A 179 -2.41 -0.65 8.70
CA ALA A 179 -3.69 -0.38 9.37
C ALA A 179 -4.85 -1.21 8.79
N ILE A 180 -4.91 -1.36 7.46
CA ILE A 180 -5.88 -2.25 6.80
C ILE A 180 -5.62 -3.73 7.19
N GLY A 181 -4.35 -4.14 7.31
CA GLY A 181 -3.98 -5.49 7.74
C GLY A 181 -4.39 -5.79 9.20
N GLU A 182 -4.27 -4.82 10.10
CA GLU A 182 -4.76 -4.97 11.49
C GLU A 182 -6.28 -5.09 11.51
N MET A 183 -6.99 -4.35 10.67
CA MET A 183 -8.44 -4.51 10.49
C MET A 183 -8.81 -5.93 10.01
N GLU A 184 -7.98 -6.57 9.17
CA GLU A 184 -8.20 -7.96 8.75
C GLU A 184 -8.05 -8.94 9.92
N LYS A 185 -7.06 -8.71 10.80
CA LYS A 185 -6.89 -9.53 12.00
C LYS A 185 -8.10 -9.41 12.91
N LEU A 186 -8.58 -8.19 13.16
CA LEU A 186 -9.80 -7.94 13.95
C LEU A 186 -11.02 -8.66 13.38
N ALA A 187 -11.17 -8.67 12.04
CA ALA A 187 -12.26 -9.38 11.39
C ALA A 187 -12.19 -10.91 11.58
N ARG A 188 -11.00 -11.48 11.77
CA ARG A 188 -10.77 -12.92 11.93
C ARG A 188 -10.82 -13.39 13.38
N THR A 189 -10.49 -12.55 14.35
CA THR A 189 -10.45 -12.88 15.79
C THR A 189 -11.81 -12.89 16.48
N GLY A 190 -12.91 -12.54 15.79
CA GLY A 190 -14.28 -12.69 16.30
C GLY A 190 -14.90 -14.07 16.08
N LEU A 191 -14.07 -15.11 15.94
CA LEU A 191 -14.45 -16.53 15.95
C LEU A 191 -14.09 -17.12 17.31
#